data_AF-A0A2G4J438-F1
#
_entry.id   AF-A0A2G4J438-F1
#
_cell.length_a   1.000
_cell.length_b   1.000
_cell.length_c   1.000
_cell.angle_alpha   90.00
_cell.angle_beta   90.00
_cell.angle_gamma   90.00
#
_symmetry.space_group_name_H-M   'P 1'
#
loop_
_entity.id
_entity.type
_entity.pdbx_description
1 polymer ?
#
loop_
_entity_poly.entity_id
_entity_poly.type
_entity_poly.pdbx_seq_one_letter_code
_entity_poly.pdbx_strand_id
1 'polypeptide(L)'
;MSFDDSEAKKLKGYVQTVRKDNFLAVVCKDKWCAVKAAKAVKTTWSAGRELPPRAKIFEHWRQLPIAKTEITQNVGNIDAAFAGGAKRIKATYNFAVQTHASSGPSCAVADFRDGKMTLWSASQSTHSRQVLMHRAM
;
A
#
# COMPACT_ATOMS: atom_id res chain seq x y z
N MET A 1 -0.26 3.35 -21.47
CA MET A 1 -0.10 2.20 -20.55
C MET A 1 -0.85 1.01 -21.13
N SER A 2 -0.21 -0.15 -21.24
CA SER A 2 -0.74 -1.34 -21.92
C SER A 2 -0.20 -2.62 -21.27
N PHE A 3 -0.79 -3.76 -21.62
CA PHE A 3 -0.26 -5.07 -21.29
C PHE A 3 -0.46 -6.05 -22.46
N ASP A 4 0.38 -7.06 -22.53
CA ASP A 4 0.30 -8.19 -23.46
C ASP A 4 0.39 -9.49 -22.65
N ASP A 5 -0.68 -10.29 -22.71
CA ASP A 5 -0.82 -11.56 -22.01
C ASP A 5 -0.82 -12.78 -22.94
N SER A 6 -0.38 -12.61 -24.19
CA SER A 6 -0.34 -13.67 -25.20
C SER A 6 0.45 -14.90 -24.76
N GLU A 7 1.59 -14.73 -24.07
CA GLU A 7 2.37 -15.85 -23.52
C GLU A 7 1.71 -16.49 -22.30
N ALA A 8 1.03 -15.70 -21.45
CA ALA A 8 0.32 -16.22 -20.31
C ALA A 8 -0.86 -17.12 -20.73
N LYS A 9 -1.56 -16.74 -21.81
CA LYS A 9 -2.67 -17.52 -22.41
C LYS A 9 -2.26 -18.92 -22.88
N LYS A 10 -0.99 -19.15 -23.19
CA LYS A 10 -0.48 -20.46 -23.63
C LYS A 10 -0.29 -21.44 -22.46
N LEU A 11 -0.31 -20.96 -21.22
CA LEU A 11 -0.08 -21.81 -20.05
C LEU A 11 -1.32 -22.66 -19.75
N LYS A 12 -1.10 -23.98 -19.58
CA LYS A 12 -2.14 -24.89 -19.11
C LYS A 12 -2.67 -24.41 -17.76
N GLY A 13 -3.98 -24.22 -17.65
CA GLY A 13 -4.64 -23.75 -16.42
C GLY A 13 -4.86 -22.24 -16.37
N TYR A 14 -4.42 -21.47 -17.36
CA TYR A 14 -4.77 -20.05 -17.49
C TYR A 14 -6.28 -19.90 -17.66
N VAL A 15 -6.86 -18.89 -17.00
CA VAL A 15 -8.29 -18.56 -17.11
C VAL A 15 -8.45 -17.21 -17.79
N GLN A 16 -7.89 -16.14 -17.21
CA GLN A 16 -8.00 -14.78 -17.75
C GLN A 16 -6.99 -13.82 -17.10
N THR A 17 -6.79 -12.67 -17.74
CA THR A 17 -6.12 -11.50 -17.16
C THR A 17 -7.18 -10.43 -16.93
N VAL A 18 -7.29 -9.92 -15.70
CA VAL A 18 -8.25 -8.87 -15.32
C VAL A 18 -7.48 -7.58 -15.06
N ARG A 19 -7.90 -6.50 -15.71
CA ARG A 19 -7.40 -5.15 -15.45
C ARG A 19 -8.48 -4.32 -14.77
N LYS A 20 -8.12 -3.65 -13.68
CA LYS A 20 -8.94 -2.61 -13.03
C LYS A 20 -8.05 -1.40 -12.78
N ASP A 21 -8.26 -0.31 -13.51
CA ASP A 21 -7.43 0.90 -13.46
C ASP A 21 -5.93 0.60 -13.67
N ASN A 22 -5.13 0.81 -12.63
CA ASN A 22 -3.68 0.55 -12.56
C ASN A 22 -3.36 -0.80 -11.89
N PHE A 23 -4.36 -1.65 -11.65
CA PHE A 23 -4.20 -3.00 -11.14
C PHE A 23 -4.39 -4.03 -12.25
N LEU A 24 -3.50 -5.02 -12.30
CA LEU A 24 -3.55 -6.14 -13.23
C LEU A 24 -3.40 -7.45 -12.47
N ALA A 25 -4.33 -8.38 -12.67
CA ALA A 25 -4.31 -9.71 -12.07
C ALA A 25 -4.39 -10.80 -13.13
N VAL A 26 -3.68 -11.90 -12.91
CA VAL A 26 -3.83 -13.13 -13.68
C VAL A 26 -4.60 -14.15 -12.86
N VAL A 27 -5.58 -14.78 -13.48
CA VAL A 27 -6.43 -15.81 -12.88
C VAL A 27 -6.07 -17.14 -13.51
N CYS A 28 -5.76 -18.12 -12.67
CA CYS A 28 -5.41 -19.47 -13.11
C CYS A 28 -6.05 -20.50 -12.17
N LYS A 29 -6.18 -21.75 -12.65
CA LYS A 29 -6.75 -22.87 -11.88
C LYS A 29 -5.86 -23.32 -10.72
N ASP A 30 -4.56 -23.08 -10.82
CA ASP A 30 -3.58 -23.43 -9.79
C ASP A 30 -2.52 -22.35 -9.59
N LYS A 31 -1.85 -22.41 -8.44
CA LYS A 31 -0.85 -21.43 -8.02
C LYS A 31 0.37 -21.39 -8.96
N TRP A 32 0.81 -22.53 -9.48
CA TRP A 32 2.01 -22.58 -10.31
C TRP A 32 1.77 -21.92 -11.66
N CYS A 33 0.60 -22.16 -12.25
CA CYS A 33 0.15 -21.46 -13.44
C CYS A 33 0.05 -19.96 -13.18
N ALA A 34 -0.55 -19.52 -12.06
CA ALA A 34 -0.67 -18.10 -11.72
C ALA A 34 0.69 -17.40 -11.61
N VAL A 35 1.66 -18.02 -10.93
CA VAL A 35 3.03 -17.45 -10.81
C VAL A 35 3.74 -17.38 -12.17
N LYS A 36 3.59 -18.39 -13.02
CA LYS A 36 4.19 -18.38 -14.38
C LYS A 36 3.51 -17.36 -15.28
N ALA A 37 2.17 -17.29 -15.25
CA ALA A 37 1.38 -16.33 -16.02
C ALA A 37 1.76 -14.89 -15.64
N ALA A 38 1.85 -14.59 -14.34
CA ALA A 38 2.21 -13.26 -13.86
C ALA A 38 3.60 -12.81 -14.35
N LYS A 39 4.54 -13.75 -14.50
CA LYS A 39 5.88 -13.48 -15.06
C LYS A 39 5.90 -13.36 -16.59
N ALA A 40 4.95 -14.00 -17.27
CA ALA A 40 4.87 -14.02 -18.73
C ALA A 40 4.16 -12.78 -19.31
N VAL A 41 3.25 -12.17 -18.54
CA VAL A 41 2.58 -10.93 -18.96
C VAL A 41 3.58 -9.80 -19.08
N LYS A 42 3.61 -9.16 -20.25
CA LYS A 42 4.42 -7.95 -20.49
C LYS A 42 3.56 -6.74 -20.19
N THR A 43 4.11 -5.76 -19.47
CA THR A 43 3.37 -4.55 -19.07
C THR A 43 4.16 -3.29 -19.35
N THR A 44 3.48 -2.24 -19.81
CA THR A 44 4.02 -0.89 -19.97
C THR A 44 3.25 0.07 -19.07
N TRP A 45 3.92 0.56 -18.03
CA TRP A 45 3.40 1.54 -17.07
C TRP A 45 3.92 2.94 -17.37
N SER A 46 3.24 3.98 -16.86
CA SER A 46 3.81 5.32 -16.82
C SER A 46 4.97 5.39 -15.83
N ALA A 47 5.91 6.31 -16.02
CA ALA A 47 7.03 6.53 -15.08
C ALA A 47 6.56 6.87 -13.65
N GLY A 48 5.33 7.37 -13.50
CA GLY A 48 4.79 7.78 -12.21
C GLY A 48 5.46 9.06 -11.70
N ARG A 49 5.30 9.32 -10.40
CA ARG A 49 5.95 10.45 -9.74
C ARG A 49 7.40 10.11 -9.41
N GLU A 50 8.32 11.01 -9.76
CA GLU A 50 9.72 10.88 -9.38
C GLU A 50 9.87 10.86 -7.86
N LEU A 51 10.64 9.89 -7.37
CA LEU A 51 10.92 9.75 -5.94
C LEU A 51 12.22 10.50 -5.61
N PRO A 52 12.28 11.19 -4.47
CA PRO A 52 13.49 11.89 -4.07
C PRO A 52 14.64 10.90 -3.83
N PRO A 53 15.90 11.32 -4.03
CA PRO A 53 17.06 10.49 -3.72
C PRO A 53 17.05 10.03 -2.27
N ARG A 54 17.37 8.74 -2.04
CA ARG A 54 17.37 8.13 -0.70
C ARG A 54 18.20 8.93 0.32
N ALA A 55 19.34 9.48 -0.10
CA ALA A 55 20.23 10.27 0.75
C ALA A 55 19.59 11.59 1.24
N LYS A 56 18.59 12.12 0.50
CA LYS A 56 17.95 13.42 0.78
C LYS A 56 16.51 13.28 1.29
N ILE A 57 16.06 12.06 1.60
CA ILE A 57 14.65 11.81 1.95
C ILE A 57 14.17 12.63 3.16
N PHE A 58 15.01 12.76 4.19
CA PHE A 58 14.67 13.49 5.41
C PHE A 58 14.68 15.01 5.23
N GLU A 59 15.49 15.52 4.31
CA GLU A 59 15.46 16.94 3.92
C GLU A 59 14.18 17.22 3.13
N HIS A 60 13.87 16.36 2.16
CA HIS A 60 12.67 16.45 1.34
C HIS A 60 11.41 16.45 2.20
N TRP A 61 11.27 15.50 3.15
CA TRP A 61 10.09 15.44 4.03
C TRP A 61 9.88 16.69 4.87
N ARG A 62 10.94 17.34 5.34
CA ARG A 62 10.83 18.57 6.13
C ARG A 62 10.40 19.78 5.32
N GLN A 63 10.62 19.75 4.01
CA GLN A 63 10.22 20.80 3.09
C GLN A 63 8.79 20.62 2.56
N LEU A 64 8.19 19.43 2.75
CA LEU A 64 6.82 19.19 2.34
C LEU A 64 5.86 20.04 3.19
N PRO A 65 4.75 20.53 2.60
CA PRO A 65 3.76 21.28 3.32
C PRO A 65 3.19 20.41 4.46
N ILE A 66 3.06 21.01 5.64
CA ILE A 66 2.40 20.36 6.77
C ILE A 66 0.93 20.19 6.42
N ALA A 67 0.49 18.95 6.24
CA ALA A 67 -0.88 18.65 5.84
C ALA A 67 -1.90 18.98 6.94
N LYS A 68 -1.51 18.80 8.21
CA LYS A 68 -2.32 19.09 9.39
C LYS A 68 -1.40 19.34 10.58
N THR A 69 -1.64 20.40 11.33
CA THR A 69 -1.07 20.60 12.67
C THR A 69 -2.18 20.34 13.68
N GLU A 70 -1.94 19.42 14.60
CA GLU A 70 -2.87 19.07 15.66
C GLU A 70 -2.15 19.23 17.00
N ILE A 71 -2.62 20.20 17.79
CA ILE A 71 -2.09 20.43 19.14
C ILE A 71 -2.83 19.46 20.06
N THR A 72 -2.16 18.38 20.47
CA THR A 72 -2.74 17.37 21.35
C THR A 72 -2.78 17.83 22.81
N GLN A 73 -1.86 18.71 23.22
CA GLN A 73 -1.80 19.31 24.55
C GLN A 73 -1.20 20.71 24.48
N ASN A 74 -1.78 21.65 25.26
CA ASN A 74 -1.23 22.99 25.47
C ASN A 74 -1.32 23.32 26.95
N VAL A 75 -0.21 23.23 27.67
CA VAL A 75 -0.15 23.37 29.13
C VAL A 75 0.93 24.37 29.52
N GLY A 76 0.56 25.36 30.34
CA GLY A 76 1.48 26.39 30.84
C GLY A 76 1.84 27.46 29.80
N ASN A 77 2.94 28.19 30.06
CA ASN A 77 3.49 29.21 29.16
C ASN A 77 4.90 28.82 28.71
N ILE A 78 4.98 28.19 27.54
CA ILE A 78 6.24 27.69 26.96
C ILE A 78 7.19 28.86 26.65
N ASP A 79 6.69 29.98 26.12
CA ASP A 79 7.53 31.12 25.75
C ASP A 79 8.25 31.72 26.97
N ALA A 80 7.53 31.88 28.09
CA ALA A 80 8.12 32.32 29.35
C ALA A 80 9.14 31.31 29.90
N ALA A 81 8.84 30.01 29.81
CA ALA A 81 9.77 28.96 30.25
C ALA A 81 11.05 28.92 29.41
N PHE A 82 10.95 29.15 28.09
CA PHE A 82 12.12 29.27 27.22
C PHE A 82 12.92 30.54 27.55
N ALA A 83 12.28 31.67 27.83
CA ALA A 83 12.98 32.93 28.15
C ALA A 83 13.83 32.88 29.43
N GLY A 84 13.51 32.00 30.39
CA GLY A 84 14.12 31.92 31.73
C GLY A 84 15.59 31.45 31.83
N GLY A 85 16.37 31.44 30.75
CA GLY A 85 17.84 31.29 30.80
C GLY A 85 18.40 29.91 31.18
N ALA A 86 17.56 28.89 31.40
CA ALA A 86 18.02 27.52 31.62
C ALA A 86 18.76 26.95 30.38
N LYS A 87 19.63 25.95 30.58
CA LYS A 87 20.36 25.29 29.50
C LYS A 87 19.39 24.66 28.49
N ARG A 88 19.46 25.10 27.24
CA ARG A 88 18.67 24.56 26.13
C ARG A 88 19.45 23.48 25.40
N ILE A 89 18.80 22.34 25.11
CA ILE A 89 19.35 21.29 24.26
C ILE A 89 18.47 21.19 23.01
N LYS A 90 19.09 21.27 21.84
CA LYS A 90 18.43 21.07 20.55
C LYS A 90 19.09 19.88 19.87
N ALA A 91 18.27 18.91 19.50
CA ALA A 91 18.73 17.72 18.77
C ALA A 91 17.73 17.40 17.65
N THR A 92 18.26 16.76 16.60
CA THR A 92 17.46 16.29 15.47
C THR A 92 17.63 14.78 15.38
N TYR A 93 16.52 14.07 15.27
CA TYR A 93 16.48 12.63 15.11
C TYR A 93 15.79 12.28 13.80
N ASN A 94 16.24 11.21 13.16
CA ASN A 94 15.67 10.67 11.94
C ASN A 94 15.22 9.23 12.21
N PHE A 95 13.96 8.92 11.91
CA PHE A 95 13.42 7.57 12.02
C PHE A 95 13.15 7.03 10.63
N ALA A 96 13.79 5.90 10.29
CA ALA A 96 13.57 5.27 9.01
C ALA A 96 12.16 4.68 8.90
N VAL A 97 11.59 4.71 7.70
CA VAL A 97 10.34 3.99 7.41
C VAL A 97 10.58 2.50 7.59
N GLN A 98 9.69 1.85 8.32
CA GLN A 98 9.74 0.42 8.62
C GLN A 98 8.68 -0.33 7.82
N THR A 99 9.03 -1.56 7.42
CA THR A 99 8.04 -2.51 6.91
C THR A 99 7.25 -3.10 8.07
N HIS A 100 6.01 -3.52 7.81
CA HIS A 100 5.18 -4.21 8.80
C HIS A 100 5.77 -5.59 9.16
N ALA A 101 6.57 -6.19 8.27
CA ALA A 101 7.24 -7.47 8.47
C ALA A 101 6.31 -8.61 8.96
N SER A 102 5.06 -8.61 8.50
CA SER A 102 4.09 -9.67 8.85
C SER A 102 4.63 -11.04 8.43
N SER A 103 4.55 -12.02 9.32
CA SER A 103 5.03 -13.39 9.07
C SER A 103 4.18 -14.14 8.05
N GLY A 104 2.88 -13.85 8.01
CA GLY A 104 1.94 -14.38 7.02
C GLY A 104 1.82 -13.48 5.79
N PRO A 105 1.60 -14.06 4.59
CA PRO A 105 1.33 -13.28 3.39
C PRO A 105 -0.04 -12.60 3.48
N SER A 106 -0.17 -11.44 2.85
CA SER A 106 -1.50 -10.87 2.59
C SER A 106 -2.23 -11.76 1.59
N CYS A 107 -3.27 -12.45 2.04
CA CYS A 107 -4.06 -13.34 1.20
C CYS A 107 -5.55 -13.28 1.56
N ALA A 108 -6.37 -13.75 0.61
CA ALA A 108 -7.79 -13.95 0.82
C ALA A 108 -8.28 -15.16 0.01
N VAL A 109 -9.31 -15.80 0.53
CA VAL A 109 -10.11 -16.80 -0.20
C VAL A 109 -11.53 -16.26 -0.27
N ALA A 110 -12.08 -16.19 -1.47
CA ALA A 110 -13.45 -15.73 -1.71
C ALA A 110 -14.28 -16.90 -2.25
N ASP A 111 -15.47 -17.08 -1.70
CA ASP A 111 -16.47 -18.01 -2.17
C ASP A 111 -17.76 -17.24 -2.46
N PHE A 112 -18.20 -17.26 -3.72
CA PHE A 112 -19.40 -16.57 -4.16
C PHE A 112 -20.42 -17.59 -4.65
N ARG A 113 -21.55 -17.69 -3.93
CA ARG A 113 -22.61 -18.67 -4.19
C ARG A 113 -23.96 -18.02 -3.88
N ASP A 114 -24.95 -18.25 -4.74
CA ASP A 114 -26.34 -17.82 -4.53
C ASP A 114 -26.49 -16.32 -4.17
N GLY A 115 -25.70 -15.46 -4.83
CA GLY A 115 -25.71 -14.01 -4.60
C GLY A 115 -25.05 -13.57 -3.28
N LYS A 116 -24.41 -14.48 -2.54
CA LYS A 116 -23.70 -14.20 -1.29
C LYS A 116 -22.21 -14.47 -1.45
N MET A 117 -21.39 -13.62 -0.83
CA MET A 117 -19.93 -13.81 -0.75
C MET A 117 -19.48 -14.10 0.67
N THR A 118 -18.71 -15.19 0.83
CA THR A 118 -17.91 -15.43 2.03
C THR A 118 -16.45 -15.15 1.71
N LEU A 119 -15.80 -14.31 2.53
CA LEU A 119 -14.43 -13.85 2.29
C LEU A 119 -13.57 -14.08 3.54
N TRP A 120 -12.65 -15.05 3.47
CA TRP A 120 -11.65 -15.29 4.51
C TRP A 120 -10.39 -14.50 4.19
N SER A 121 -9.87 -13.72 5.13
CA SER A 121 -8.65 -12.93 4.95
C SER A 121 -8.10 -12.42 6.27
N ALA A 122 -6.78 -12.26 6.35
CA ALA A 122 -6.12 -11.64 7.48
C ALA A 122 -6.28 -10.10 7.40
N SER A 123 -7.27 -9.55 8.09
CA SER A 123 -7.54 -8.11 8.10
C SER A 123 -7.81 -7.57 9.50
N GLN A 124 -7.35 -6.34 9.74
CA GLN A 124 -7.61 -5.59 10.98
C GLN A 124 -8.96 -4.83 10.96
N SER A 125 -9.64 -4.73 9.82
CA SER A 125 -10.86 -3.92 9.64
C SER A 125 -11.96 -4.67 8.88
N THR A 126 -12.49 -5.73 9.51
CA THR A 126 -13.49 -6.62 8.91
C THR A 126 -14.77 -5.91 8.48
N HIS A 127 -15.26 -4.94 9.25
CA HIS A 127 -16.51 -4.22 8.98
C HIS A 127 -16.39 -3.29 7.77
N SER A 128 -15.33 -2.46 7.72
CA SER A 128 -15.07 -1.56 6.59
C SER A 128 -14.88 -2.33 5.27
N ARG A 129 -14.32 -3.55 5.36
CA ARG A 129 -14.19 -4.44 4.20
C ARG A 129 -15.52 -4.88 3.62
N GLN A 130 -16.54 -5.14 4.44
CA GLN A 130 -17.85 -5.57 3.94
C GLN A 130 -18.47 -4.49 3.03
N VAL A 131 -18.38 -3.22 3.44
CA VAL A 131 -18.85 -2.08 2.64
C VAL A 131 -18.09 -1.97 1.31
N LEU A 132 -16.77 -2.16 1.34
CA LEU A 132 -15.95 -2.12 0.13
C LEU A 132 -16.32 -3.24 -0.85
N MET A 133 -16.56 -4.45 -0.35
CA MET A 133 -16.92 -5.60 -1.17
C MET A 133 -18.29 -5.42 -1.84
N HIS A 134 -19.26 -4.83 -1.15
CA HIS A 134 -20.56 -4.50 -1.76
C HIS A 134 -20.48 -3.53 -2.94
N ARG A 135 -19.49 -2.63 -2.96
CA ARG A 135 -19.26 -1.69 -4.07
C ARG A 135 -18.46 -2.30 -5.22
N ALA A 136 -17.82 -3.44 -4.99
CA ALA A 136 -16.95 -4.09 -5.97
C ALA A 136 -17.66 -5.19 -6.77
N MET A 137 -18.83 -5.65 -6.30
CA MET A 137 -19.78 -6.49 -7.04
C MET A 137 -20.68 -5.62 -7.91
#